data_AF-A0A537ZMA5-F1
#
_entry.id   AF-A0A537ZMA5-F1
#
_cell.length_a   1.000
_cell.length_b   1.000
_cell.length_c   1.000
_cell.angle_alpha   90.00
_cell.angle_beta   90.00
_cell.angle_gamma   90.00
#
_symmetry.space_group_name_H-M   'P 1'
#
loop_
_entity.id
_entity.type
_entity.pdbx_description
1 polymer ?
#
loop_
_entity_poly.entity_id
_entity_poly.type
_entity_poly.pdbx_seq_one_letter_code
_entity_poly.pdbx_strand_id
1 'polypeptide(L)'
;MESSAPRGRNRGRDGRTSVPVPANAAAPLLPDATLQAFADTMIPGRKAKRTDMGDEIHPLAIAGVDNSPGAVEADALRVYHDPLVGFYPALVGPFMSDLSGRSLQQAGNPSFLSLSFDKRVKVCLSGLSFSNGSRVLYEAAAAVPFTAFCAAAEHPIGTSKNASGYRVMGYPGAAPNGYYGFSYRRKLSRERTKKGYLQ
;
A
#
# COMPACT_ATOMS: atom_id res chain seq x y z
N MET A 1 -54.71 -18.57 -65.42
CA MET A 1 -53.86 -17.39 -65.13
C MET A 1 -54.51 -16.65 -63.98
N GLU A 2 -54.05 -16.93 -62.76
CA GLU A 2 -54.27 -16.17 -61.50
C GLU A 2 -53.43 -16.92 -60.44
N SER A 3 -52.30 -16.34 -60.04
CA SER A 3 -52.08 -15.67 -58.74
C SER A 3 -51.78 -16.67 -57.61
N SER A 4 -50.51 -17.01 -57.35
CA SER A 4 -49.56 -16.32 -56.45
C SER A 4 -49.98 -16.27 -54.97
N ALA A 5 -49.32 -17.08 -54.12
CA ALA A 5 -48.65 -16.65 -52.86
C ALA A 5 -48.18 -17.84 -52.00
N PRO A 6 -46.89 -17.92 -51.61
CA PRO A 6 -46.46 -18.74 -50.48
C PRO A 6 -46.64 -18.00 -49.15
N ARG A 7 -47.24 -18.67 -48.16
CA ARG A 7 -47.34 -18.17 -46.76
C ARG A 7 -45.94 -18.12 -46.13
N GLY A 8 -45.41 -16.91 -46.00
CA GLY A 8 -44.18 -16.65 -45.26
C GLY A 8 -44.33 -16.96 -43.77
N ARG A 9 -43.43 -17.79 -43.23
CA ARG A 9 -43.19 -17.88 -41.78
C ARG A 9 -42.41 -16.64 -41.37
N ASN A 10 -43.11 -15.72 -40.72
CA ASN A 10 -42.53 -14.56 -40.06
C ASN A 10 -41.80 -15.06 -38.80
N ARG A 11 -40.49 -15.32 -38.89
CA ARG A 11 -39.65 -15.46 -37.69
C ARG A 11 -39.42 -14.05 -37.16
N GLY A 12 -40.15 -13.72 -36.08
CA GLY A 12 -39.92 -12.54 -35.28
C GLY A 12 -38.43 -12.41 -34.97
N ARG A 13 -37.82 -11.37 -35.54
CA ARG A 13 -36.49 -10.93 -35.20
C ARG A 13 -36.65 -10.23 -33.85
N ASP A 14 -36.49 -10.99 -32.78
CA ASP A 14 -36.44 -10.47 -31.43
C ASP A 14 -35.43 -9.32 -31.41
N GLY A 15 -35.96 -8.11 -31.24
CA GLY A 15 -35.19 -6.93 -30.93
C GLY A 15 -34.51 -7.16 -29.60
N ARG A 16 -33.32 -7.77 -29.63
CA ARG A 16 -32.36 -7.66 -28.53
C ARG A 16 -31.90 -6.21 -28.51
N THR A 17 -32.66 -5.39 -27.79
CA THR A 17 -32.12 -4.23 -27.11
C THR A 17 -30.90 -4.72 -26.34
N SER A 18 -29.72 -4.36 -26.82
CA SER A 18 -28.48 -4.57 -26.08
C SER A 18 -28.66 -3.88 -24.73
N VAL A 19 -28.81 -4.68 -23.67
CA VAL A 19 -28.74 -4.17 -22.30
C VAL A 19 -27.42 -3.42 -22.21
N PRO A 20 -27.41 -2.12 -21.89
CA PRO A 20 -26.16 -1.43 -21.64
C PRO A 20 -25.45 -2.20 -20.54
N VAL A 21 -24.25 -2.71 -20.82
CA VAL A 21 -23.37 -3.24 -19.80
C VAL A 21 -23.24 -2.11 -18.78
N PRO A 22 -23.63 -2.31 -17.51
CA PRO A 22 -23.46 -1.27 -16.52
C PRO A 22 -21.98 -0.91 -16.54
N ALA A 23 -21.67 0.36 -16.76
CA ALA A 23 -20.34 0.88 -16.53
C ALA A 23 -19.91 0.35 -15.16
N ASN A 24 -18.81 -0.40 -15.12
CA ASN A 24 -18.27 -0.99 -13.89
C ASN A 24 -18.36 0.08 -12.80
N ALA A 25 -19.31 -0.07 -11.87
CA ALA A 25 -19.38 0.77 -10.70
C ALA A 25 -18.01 0.64 -10.05
N ALA A 26 -17.25 1.73 -10.01
CA ALA A 26 -15.96 1.75 -9.36
C ALA A 26 -16.18 1.16 -7.97
N ALA A 27 -15.56 0.01 -7.69
CA ALA A 27 -15.62 -0.60 -6.38
C ALA A 27 -15.30 0.50 -5.34
N PRO A 28 -15.97 0.52 -4.18
CA PRO A 28 -15.71 1.53 -3.16
C PRO A 28 -14.20 1.69 -3.00
N LEU A 29 -13.70 2.91 -3.19
CA LEU A 29 -12.31 3.19 -2.87
C LEU A 29 -12.18 2.92 -1.38
N LEU A 30 -11.35 1.95 -1.03
CA LEU A 30 -10.95 1.64 0.35
C LEU A 30 -9.51 2.13 0.49
N PRO A 31 -9.28 3.44 0.77
CA PRO A 31 -7.96 4.03 0.66
C PRO A 31 -6.98 3.37 1.63
N ASP A 32 -7.39 3.18 2.87
CA ASP A 32 -6.58 2.53 3.90
C ASP A 32 -6.21 1.10 3.55
N ALA A 33 -7.18 0.29 3.11
CA ALA A 33 -6.91 -1.08 2.68
C ALA A 33 -5.97 -1.11 1.46
N THR A 34 -6.08 -0.14 0.56
CA THR A 34 -5.20 0.00 -0.60
C THR A 34 -3.78 0.41 -0.19
N LEU A 35 -3.63 1.33 0.77
CA LEU A 35 -2.33 1.69 1.35
C LEU A 35 -1.68 0.50 2.05
N GLN A 36 -2.45 -0.30 2.80
CA GLN A 36 -1.96 -1.56 3.37
C GLN A 36 -1.51 -2.52 2.26
N ALA A 37 -2.31 -2.70 1.20
CA ALA A 37 -1.91 -3.56 0.07
C ALA A 37 -0.64 -3.07 -0.63
N PHE A 38 -0.46 -1.77 -0.76
CA PHE A 38 0.77 -1.19 -1.33
C PHE A 38 1.96 -1.41 -0.39
N ALA A 39 1.80 -1.21 0.92
CA ALA A 39 2.82 -1.51 1.92
C ALA A 39 3.27 -2.99 1.89
N ASP A 40 2.32 -3.92 1.80
CA ASP A 40 2.62 -5.36 1.63
C ASP A 40 3.33 -5.65 0.30
N THR A 41 3.09 -4.86 -0.74
CA THR A 41 3.82 -5.04 -2.01
C THR A 41 5.27 -4.57 -1.90
N MET A 42 5.55 -3.55 -1.08
CA MET A 42 6.91 -3.03 -0.85
C MET A 42 7.72 -3.94 0.09
N ILE A 43 7.13 -4.36 1.20
CA ILE A 43 7.73 -5.25 2.19
C ILE A 43 6.70 -6.34 2.52
N PRO A 44 6.73 -7.46 1.77
CA PRO A 44 5.75 -8.52 1.89
C PRO A 44 5.79 -9.22 3.23
N GLY A 45 4.63 -9.71 3.66
CA GLY A 45 4.52 -10.47 4.89
C GLY A 45 3.53 -11.62 4.83
N ARG A 46 3.51 -12.37 5.91
CA ARG A 46 2.51 -13.40 6.22
C ARG A 46 1.14 -12.80 6.42
N LYS A 47 0.11 -13.62 6.21
CA LYS A 47 -1.26 -13.25 6.59
C LYS A 47 -1.33 -12.98 8.09
N ALA A 48 -1.88 -11.83 8.45
CA ALA A 48 -2.16 -11.43 9.83
C ALA A 48 -3.54 -10.78 9.90
N LYS A 49 -4.18 -10.85 11.08
CA LYS A 49 -5.47 -10.19 11.34
C LYS A 49 -5.32 -8.83 12.02
N ARG A 50 -4.19 -8.63 12.71
CA ARG A 50 -3.88 -7.42 13.47
C ARG A 50 -2.41 -7.05 13.33
N THR A 51 -2.11 -5.77 13.51
CA THR A 51 -0.77 -5.21 13.52
C THR A 51 -0.09 -5.36 14.89
N ASP A 52 1.17 -4.94 15.02
CA ASP A 52 1.94 -4.93 16.28
C ASP A 52 1.28 -4.02 17.33
N MET A 53 0.66 -2.90 16.92
CA MET A 53 -0.13 -2.02 17.80
C MET A 53 -1.59 -2.48 18.00
N GLY A 54 -1.98 -3.59 17.37
CA GLY A 54 -3.29 -4.23 17.56
C GLY A 54 -4.41 -3.72 16.65
N ASP A 55 -4.10 -2.87 15.67
CA ASP A 55 -5.07 -2.35 14.71
C ASP A 55 -5.52 -3.44 13.74
N GLU A 56 -6.75 -3.37 13.23
CA GLU A 56 -7.28 -4.38 12.32
C GLU A 56 -6.65 -4.29 10.92
N ILE A 57 -6.33 -5.44 10.34
CA ILE A 57 -5.80 -5.53 8.98
C ILE A 57 -6.93 -5.94 8.03
N HIS A 58 -7.10 -5.19 6.95
CA HIS A 58 -8.10 -5.54 5.95
C HIS A 58 -7.79 -6.94 5.35
N PRO A 59 -8.77 -7.86 5.22
CA PRO A 59 -8.51 -9.25 4.81
C PRO A 59 -7.79 -9.42 3.45
N LEU A 60 -7.96 -8.44 2.56
CA LEU A 60 -7.32 -8.40 1.23
C LEU A 60 -5.99 -7.64 1.19
N ALA A 61 -5.59 -6.97 2.27
CA ALA A 61 -4.39 -6.14 2.29
C ALA A 61 -3.12 -6.97 2.06
N ILE A 62 -2.88 -7.97 2.89
CA ILE A 62 -1.68 -8.80 2.82
C ILE A 62 -1.89 -9.92 1.81
N ALA A 63 -1.00 -10.10 0.84
CA ALA A 63 -1.05 -11.21 -0.11
C ALA A 63 -0.63 -12.53 0.53
N GLY A 64 0.26 -12.51 1.53
CA GLY A 64 0.74 -13.71 2.24
C GLY A 64 1.82 -14.47 1.49
N VAL A 65 2.67 -13.76 0.74
CA VAL A 65 3.73 -14.37 -0.09
C VAL A 65 5.02 -14.67 0.68
N ASP A 66 5.15 -14.15 1.90
CA ASP A 66 6.24 -14.45 2.84
C ASP A 66 5.68 -15.11 4.11
N ASN A 67 6.49 -15.91 4.81
CA ASN A 67 6.12 -16.56 6.08
C ASN A 67 6.46 -15.70 7.31
N SER A 68 7.30 -14.68 7.14
CA SER A 68 7.68 -13.71 8.15
C SER A 68 6.70 -12.53 8.17
N PRO A 69 6.61 -11.78 9.28
CA PRO A 69 5.93 -10.49 9.29
C PRO A 69 6.45 -9.54 8.21
N GLY A 70 5.57 -8.68 7.68
CA GLY A 70 5.91 -7.63 6.71
C GLY A 70 5.44 -6.25 7.18
N ALA A 71 5.48 -5.25 6.30
CA ALA A 71 5.22 -3.86 6.69
C ALA A 71 3.79 -3.60 7.21
N VAL A 72 2.79 -4.34 6.72
CA VAL A 72 1.41 -4.18 7.21
C VAL A 72 1.28 -4.64 8.67
N GLU A 73 1.90 -5.77 9.02
CA GLU A 73 1.93 -6.25 10.41
C GLU A 73 2.71 -5.26 11.30
N ALA A 74 3.75 -4.62 10.76
CA ALA A 74 4.52 -3.56 11.41
C ALA A 74 3.87 -2.16 11.40
N ASP A 75 2.54 -2.07 11.31
CA ASP A 75 1.77 -0.82 11.43
C ASP A 75 1.98 0.24 10.33
N ALA A 76 2.36 -0.14 9.11
CA ALA A 76 2.58 0.83 8.03
C ALA A 76 1.38 1.76 7.74
N LEU A 77 0.14 1.31 7.95
CA LEU A 77 -1.03 2.18 7.78
C LEU A 77 -1.06 3.34 8.79
N ARG A 78 -0.67 3.07 10.04
CA ARG A 78 -0.61 4.10 11.07
C ARG A 78 0.46 5.13 10.71
N VAL A 79 1.62 4.67 10.22
CA VAL A 79 2.72 5.55 9.77
C VAL A 79 2.32 6.40 8.56
N TYR A 80 1.48 5.89 7.64
CA TYR A 80 0.94 6.70 6.55
C TYR A 80 0.13 7.89 7.05
N HIS A 81 -0.59 7.71 8.16
CA HIS A 81 -1.47 8.71 8.77
C HIS A 81 -0.75 9.59 9.82
N ASP A 82 0.51 9.30 10.14
CA ASP A 82 1.29 10.11 11.08
C ASP A 82 1.62 11.49 10.46
N PRO A 83 1.17 12.60 11.08
CA PRO A 83 1.44 13.94 10.55
C PRO A 83 2.92 14.31 10.50
N LEU A 84 3.79 13.69 11.30
CA LEU A 84 5.24 13.92 11.30
C LEU A 84 5.95 13.26 10.11
N VAL A 85 5.35 12.21 9.54
CA VAL A 85 5.83 11.55 8.31
C VAL A 85 5.46 12.39 7.09
N GLY A 86 4.34 13.12 7.15
CA GLY A 86 3.94 14.11 6.14
C GLY A 86 3.36 13.51 4.85
N PHE A 87 3.07 12.21 4.81
CA PHE A 87 2.44 11.57 3.64
C PHE A 87 0.95 11.91 3.56
N TYR A 88 0.22 11.72 4.65
CA TYR A 88 -1.16 12.18 4.78
C TYR A 88 -1.21 13.60 5.38
N PRO A 89 -2.08 14.50 4.90
CA PRO A 89 -3.02 14.36 3.77
C PRO A 89 -2.44 14.77 2.41
N ALA A 90 -1.22 15.31 2.36
CA ALA A 90 -0.72 16.04 1.19
C ALA A 90 -0.45 15.15 -0.04
N LEU A 91 0.10 13.95 0.16
CA LEU A 91 0.57 13.08 -0.92
C LEU A 91 -0.39 11.94 -1.26
N VAL A 92 -1.25 11.55 -0.30
CA VAL A 92 -2.15 10.39 -0.45
C VAL A 92 -3.07 10.52 -1.66
N GLY A 93 -3.68 11.69 -1.91
CA GLY A 93 -4.63 11.89 -3.00
C GLY A 93 -3.98 11.70 -4.39
N PRO A 94 -2.94 12.47 -4.72
CA PRO A 94 -2.19 12.30 -5.97
C PRO A 94 -1.64 10.88 -6.16
N PHE A 95 -1.10 10.28 -5.09
CA PHE A 95 -0.59 8.93 -5.12
C PHE A 95 -1.68 7.90 -5.45
N MET A 96 -2.82 7.96 -4.76
CA MET A 96 -3.94 7.04 -4.98
C MET A 96 -4.54 7.14 -6.38
N SER A 97 -4.59 8.36 -6.94
CA SER A 97 -5.04 8.58 -8.31
C SER A 97 -4.10 7.93 -9.34
N ASP A 98 -2.80 8.16 -9.19
CA ASP A 98 -1.78 7.55 -10.07
C ASP A 98 -1.78 6.02 -9.93
N LEU A 99 -1.79 5.50 -8.70
CA LEU A 99 -1.81 4.06 -8.41
C LEU A 99 -3.00 3.37 -9.09
N SER A 100 -4.18 3.98 -9.03
CA SER A 100 -5.38 3.45 -9.69
C SER A 100 -5.23 3.46 -11.21
N GLY A 101 -4.72 4.56 -11.79
CA GLY A 101 -4.43 4.66 -13.21
C GLY A 101 -3.46 3.59 -13.70
N ARG A 102 -2.35 3.36 -12.99
CA ARG A 102 -1.39 2.30 -13.33
C ARG A 102 -1.95 0.90 -13.10
N SER A 103 -2.77 0.71 -12.08
CA SER A 103 -3.47 -0.58 -11.85
C SER A 103 -4.33 -0.94 -13.05
N LEU A 104 -5.07 0.02 -13.59
CA LEU A 104 -5.84 -0.18 -14.81
C LEU A 104 -4.93 -0.52 -16.00
N GLN A 105 -3.86 0.25 -16.21
CA GLN A 105 -2.95 0.07 -17.36
C GLN A 105 -2.17 -1.24 -17.33
N GLN A 106 -1.60 -1.61 -16.18
CA GLN A 106 -0.71 -2.76 -16.05
C GLN A 106 -1.45 -4.07 -15.78
N ALA A 107 -2.65 -4.00 -15.21
CA ALA A 107 -3.33 -5.17 -14.68
C ALA A 107 -4.81 -5.29 -15.08
N GLY A 108 -5.36 -4.31 -15.80
CA GLY A 108 -6.72 -4.29 -16.32
C GLY A 108 -7.80 -3.96 -15.29
N ASN A 109 -7.42 -3.52 -14.09
CA ASN A 109 -8.35 -3.23 -13.00
C ASN A 109 -7.86 -2.04 -12.17
N PRO A 110 -8.67 -0.98 -11.97
CA PRO A 110 -8.25 0.21 -11.25
C PRO A 110 -8.12 0.01 -9.72
N SER A 111 -8.67 -1.08 -9.18
CA SER A 111 -8.57 -1.43 -7.77
C SER A 111 -7.30 -2.23 -7.49
N PHE A 112 -6.24 -1.52 -7.07
CA PHE A 112 -4.96 -2.13 -6.69
C PHE A 112 -5.11 -3.22 -5.62
N LEU A 113 -5.98 -2.98 -4.62
CA LEU A 113 -6.30 -3.93 -3.56
C LEU A 113 -6.77 -5.29 -4.08
N SER A 114 -7.54 -5.31 -5.16
CA SER A 114 -8.09 -6.55 -5.73
C SER A 114 -7.12 -7.30 -6.65
N LEU A 115 -5.95 -6.74 -6.94
CA LEU A 115 -4.95 -7.38 -7.80
C LEU A 115 -4.24 -8.52 -7.07
N SER A 116 -3.85 -9.56 -7.82
CA SER A 116 -2.89 -10.55 -7.36
C SER A 116 -1.53 -9.90 -7.08
N PHE A 117 -0.72 -10.54 -6.24
CA PHE A 117 0.58 -10.00 -5.85
C PHE A 117 1.48 -9.66 -7.06
N ASP A 118 1.59 -10.58 -8.04
CA ASP A 118 2.40 -10.33 -9.25
C ASP A 118 1.94 -9.10 -10.04
N LYS A 119 0.61 -8.86 -10.07
CA LYS A 119 0.04 -7.68 -10.73
C LYS A 119 0.31 -6.41 -9.92
N ARG A 120 0.24 -6.49 -8.58
CA ARG A 120 0.66 -5.38 -7.70
C ARG A 120 2.12 -5.02 -7.93
N VAL A 121 3.01 -6.02 -8.01
CA VAL A 121 4.44 -5.83 -8.29
C VAL A 121 4.65 -5.09 -9.62
N LYS A 122 3.98 -5.51 -10.71
CA LYS A 122 4.08 -4.81 -12.00
C LYS A 122 3.67 -3.34 -11.94
N VAL A 123 2.60 -3.04 -11.19
CA VAL A 123 2.14 -1.67 -10.97
C VAL A 123 3.18 -0.86 -10.19
N CYS A 124 3.71 -1.42 -9.10
CA CYS A 124 4.74 -0.79 -8.28
C CYS A 124 6.03 -0.55 -9.05
N LEU A 125 6.49 -1.50 -9.87
CA LEU A 125 7.64 -1.34 -10.75
C LEU A 125 7.41 -0.24 -11.80
N SER A 126 6.19 -0.14 -12.35
CA SER A 126 5.83 0.95 -13.25
C SER A 126 5.88 2.31 -12.54
N GLY A 127 5.37 2.39 -11.30
CA GLY A 127 5.40 3.60 -10.49
C GLY A 127 6.81 4.03 -10.07
N LEU A 128 7.68 3.07 -9.75
CA LEU A 128 9.07 3.30 -9.36
C LEU A 128 10.04 3.40 -10.55
N SER A 129 9.57 3.27 -11.78
CA SER A 129 10.40 3.39 -12.98
C SER A 129 11.05 4.78 -13.07
N PHE A 130 12.32 4.84 -13.51
CA PHE A 130 13.00 6.10 -13.80
C PHE A 130 12.34 6.91 -14.92
N SER A 131 11.60 6.26 -15.82
CA SER A 131 10.80 6.94 -16.86
C SER A 131 9.49 7.52 -16.35
N ASN A 132 9.11 7.25 -15.10
CA ASN A 132 7.90 7.79 -14.52
C ASN A 132 8.13 9.24 -14.02
N GLY A 133 7.46 10.21 -14.64
CA GLY A 133 7.52 11.62 -14.20
C GLY A 133 7.03 11.86 -12.76
N SER A 134 6.17 10.98 -12.23
CA SER A 134 5.67 11.03 -10.85
C SER A 134 6.40 10.08 -9.89
N ARG A 135 7.56 9.53 -10.26
CA ARG A 135 8.30 8.52 -9.48
C ARG A 135 8.48 8.91 -8.01
N VAL A 136 8.76 10.18 -7.75
CA VAL A 136 8.97 10.73 -6.40
C VAL A 136 7.77 10.48 -5.47
N LEU A 137 6.54 10.44 -5.99
CA LEU A 137 5.36 10.07 -5.19
C LEU A 137 5.42 8.61 -4.72
N TYR A 138 5.88 7.70 -5.58
CA TYR A 138 6.04 6.29 -5.24
C TYR A 138 7.21 6.07 -4.28
N GLU A 139 8.29 6.83 -4.42
CA GLU A 139 9.40 6.79 -3.46
C GLU A 139 8.96 7.27 -2.08
N ALA A 140 8.22 8.38 -2.01
CA ALA A 140 7.65 8.88 -0.76
C ALA A 140 6.68 7.85 -0.14
N ALA A 141 5.80 7.23 -0.94
CA ALA A 141 4.91 6.19 -0.46
C ALA A 141 5.69 4.95 0.03
N ALA A 142 6.73 4.51 -0.71
CA ALA A 142 7.53 3.34 -0.36
C ALA A 142 8.45 3.56 0.86
N ALA A 143 8.82 4.81 1.17
CA ALA A 143 9.56 5.15 2.37
C ALA A 143 8.76 4.87 3.66
N VAL A 144 7.43 4.95 3.62
CA VAL A 144 6.55 4.70 4.77
C VAL A 144 6.60 3.26 5.28
N PRO A 145 6.36 2.20 4.46
CA PRO A 145 6.45 0.83 4.92
C PRO A 145 7.87 0.48 5.39
N PHE A 146 8.90 1.06 4.76
CA PHE A 146 10.28 0.94 5.25
C PHE A 146 10.45 1.56 6.64
N THR A 147 9.89 2.75 6.87
CA THR A 147 9.95 3.44 8.17
C THR A 147 9.22 2.62 9.25
N ALA A 148 8.04 2.09 8.93
CA ALA A 148 7.27 1.23 9.82
C ALA A 148 8.07 -0.03 10.21
N PHE A 149 8.52 -0.79 9.21
CA PHE A 149 9.17 -2.08 9.41
C PHE A 149 10.61 -1.96 9.93
N CYS A 150 11.42 -1.12 9.29
CA CYS A 150 12.85 -1.04 9.55
C CYS A 150 13.21 -0.13 10.73
N ALA A 151 12.39 0.88 11.02
CA ALA A 151 12.65 1.83 12.11
C ALA A 151 11.72 1.63 13.32
N ALA A 152 10.67 0.81 13.21
CA ALA A 152 9.68 0.61 14.27
C ALA A 152 9.05 1.94 14.73
N ALA A 153 8.73 2.82 13.78
CA ALA A 153 8.39 4.22 14.03
C ALA A 153 7.17 4.42 14.97
N GLU A 154 6.24 3.48 14.99
CA GLU A 154 5.05 3.50 15.87
C GLU A 154 5.35 3.14 17.32
N HIS A 155 6.53 2.57 17.59
CA HIS A 155 6.93 2.20 18.93
C HIS A 155 7.78 3.32 19.54
N PRO A 156 7.36 3.95 20.65
CA PRO A 156 8.20 4.89 21.38
C PRO A 156 9.57 4.28 21.75
N ILE A 157 9.59 2.97 21.99
CA ILE A 157 10.78 2.15 22.22
C ILE A 157 10.61 0.82 21.46
N GLY A 158 11.17 0.73 20.26
CA GLY A 158 11.17 -0.49 19.43
C GLY A 158 12.16 -1.54 19.94
N THR A 159 11.71 -2.79 20.03
CA THR A 159 12.49 -3.98 20.44
C THR A 159 12.08 -5.18 19.60
N SER A 160 12.93 -6.22 19.53
CA SER A 160 12.54 -7.48 18.87
C SER A 160 11.34 -8.17 19.53
N LYS A 161 10.96 -7.78 20.75
CA LYS A 161 9.79 -8.34 21.46
C LYS A 161 8.47 -7.72 21.00
N ASN A 162 8.46 -6.43 20.68
CA ASN A 162 7.24 -5.66 20.37
C ASN A 162 7.15 -5.17 18.92
N ALA A 163 8.26 -5.09 18.18
CA ALA A 163 8.29 -4.68 16.78
C ALA A 163 8.66 -5.86 15.88
N SER A 164 7.74 -6.25 15.01
CA SER A 164 7.89 -7.39 14.10
C SER A 164 9.09 -7.23 13.17
N GLY A 165 9.28 -6.05 12.57
CA GLY A 165 10.40 -5.80 11.66
C GLY A 165 11.77 -5.92 12.34
N TYR A 166 11.92 -5.45 13.58
CA TYR A 166 13.16 -5.64 14.35
C TYR A 166 13.43 -7.11 14.63
N ARG A 167 12.38 -7.88 14.93
CA ARG A 167 12.50 -9.33 15.13
C ARG A 167 12.97 -10.04 13.87
N VAL A 168 12.42 -9.69 12.70
CA VAL A 168 12.81 -10.26 11.40
C VAL A 168 14.24 -9.90 11.03
N MET A 169 14.66 -8.65 11.24
CA MET A 169 16.03 -8.21 10.94
C MET A 169 17.07 -8.66 11.99
N GLY A 170 16.63 -9.26 13.11
CA GLY A 170 17.51 -9.66 14.21
C GLY A 170 18.03 -8.50 15.05
N TYR A 171 17.38 -7.33 15.01
CA TYR A 171 17.77 -6.20 15.84
C TYR A 171 17.29 -6.38 17.28
N PRO A 172 18.17 -6.28 18.28
CA PRO A 172 17.74 -6.33 19.68
C PRO A 172 16.79 -5.16 20.02
N GLY A 173 16.89 -4.08 19.24
CA GLY A 173 16.18 -2.82 19.42
C GLY A 173 16.83 -1.96 20.50
N ALA A 174 16.01 -1.27 21.30
CA ALA A 174 16.44 -0.28 22.26
C ALA A 174 17.74 -0.64 22.97
N ALA A 175 18.76 0.21 22.80
CA ALA A 175 19.96 0.19 23.61
C ALA A 175 19.56 0.69 25.01
N PRO A 176 19.42 -0.18 26.03
CA PRO A 176 18.82 0.19 27.31
C PRO A 176 19.60 1.31 28.02
N ASN A 177 20.88 1.41 27.71
CA ASN A 177 21.81 2.39 28.28
C ASN A 177 22.24 3.45 27.26
N GLY A 178 21.62 3.48 26.07
CA GLY A 178 22.11 4.22 24.93
C GLY A 178 23.47 3.71 24.44
N TYR A 179 23.88 4.21 23.29
CA TYR A 179 25.18 3.93 22.71
C TYR A 179 26.16 5.01 23.14
N TYR A 180 26.91 4.78 24.23
CA TYR A 180 28.01 5.65 24.63
C TYR A 180 29.14 5.53 23.61
N GLY A 181 29.28 6.52 22.73
CA GLY A 181 30.42 6.62 21.80
C GLY A 181 30.11 6.43 20.32
N PHE A 182 28.85 6.25 19.93
CA PHE A 182 28.46 6.21 18.51
C PHE A 182 28.27 7.63 18.00
N SER A 183 29.40 8.29 17.88
CA SER A 183 29.62 9.22 16.81
C SER A 183 30.83 8.72 16.06
N TYR A 184 30.92 8.98 14.77
CA TYR A 184 32.15 8.81 13.99
C TYR A 184 33.23 9.80 14.47
N ARG A 185 33.60 9.74 15.76
CA ARG A 185 34.43 10.69 16.51
C ARG A 185 33.95 12.16 16.43
N ARG A 186 32.65 12.39 16.25
CA ARG A 186 32.06 13.73 16.16
C ARG A 186 31.15 14.00 17.36
N LYS A 187 31.29 15.13 18.04
CA LYS A 187 30.39 15.48 19.14
C LYS A 187 28.93 15.39 18.64
N LEU A 188 28.13 14.46 19.20
CA LEU A 188 26.70 14.36 18.88
C LEU A 188 26.04 15.71 19.21
N SER A 189 25.14 16.19 18.34
CA SER A 189 24.38 17.40 18.65
C SER A 189 23.61 17.15 19.95
N ARG A 190 23.85 18.02 20.94
CA ARG A 190 23.20 17.98 22.26
C ARG A 190 21.92 18.81 22.30
N GLU A 191 21.38 19.16 21.14
CA GLU A 191 20.24 20.06 21.00
C GLU A 191 18.90 19.38 21.24
N ARG A 192 18.76 18.80 22.42
CA ARG A 192 17.47 18.79 23.10
C ARG A 192 17.73 19.11 24.56
N THR A 193 17.71 20.40 24.87
CA THR A 193 17.46 20.80 26.26
C THR A 193 16.11 20.22 26.67
N LYS A 194 15.89 19.98 27.97
CA LYS A 194 14.63 19.47 28.56
C LYS A 194 13.36 20.26 28.15
N LYS A 195 13.51 21.40 27.46
CA LYS A 195 12.47 22.31 26.99
C LYS A 195 12.37 22.44 25.45
N GLY A 196 13.19 21.73 24.67
CA GLY A 196 12.97 21.57 23.22
C GLY A 196 13.43 22.69 22.29
N TYR A 197 14.48 23.45 22.61
CA TYR A 197 15.09 24.38 21.65
C TYR A 197 16.37 23.82 21.02
N LEU A 198 16.59 24.21 19.75
CA LEU A 198 17.82 24.02 18.97
C LEU A 198 18.75 25.24 19.19
N GLN A 199 20.07 25.03 19.25
CA GLN A 199 21.09 26.08 19.42
C GLN A 199 21.99 26.16 18.19
#